data_AF-A0A1Y5PT75-F1
#
_entry.id   AF-A0A1Y5PT75-F1
#
_cell.length_a   1.000
_cell.length_b   1.000
_cell.length_c   1.000
_cell.angle_alpha   90.00
_cell.angle_beta   90.00
_cell.angle_gamma   90.00
#
_symmetry.space_group_name_H-M   'P 1'
#
loop_
_entity.id
_entity.type
_entity.pdbx_description
1 polymer ?
#
loop_
_entity_poly.entity_id
_entity_poly.type
_entity_poly.pdbx_seq_one_letter_code
_entity_poly.pdbx_strand_id
1 'polypeptide(L)'
;MKIEDAKDRLREIYIGYGFEERPMAKGELCFFDKRRDYPVLAISADEIKEFAEVADDLAAIEIGPVETCVLGPSLREQWLEPLDAYRGPIFGFAERERTIRFGDGQAGNPFIEIGAPSALFRNFYRDKGQQFPFFQERLMRRIGIARSGSTDMFRGMLTVRVCNLTENWDAASLERSQEMIESCLFDLTYLKNMALSLRSSWPMTMAERRRERQLRFDRLVSGDEFPLKNVVYDGAVTKFYQRAVSSDDAYTSFISFYHILEYYFVSVSDNRLYNRLERIVNDPAFSARQKQLDRIIASVDEHGRESDETEMLKGVLLEFVDEGDLLRFIEKYEDRPASKIYTEKTTCFGYEIDKMNLKAGHIFGPIAKRIKTIRNALVHSSDRYERKERYVPGEEASRVLMRELPLLRFLAEKVIIATARIG
;
A
#
# COMPACT_ATOMS: atom_id res chain seq x y z
N MET A 1 33.59 -3.67 21.22
CA MET A 1 33.92 -2.20 21.24
C MET A 1 34.01 -1.62 22.66
N LYS A 2 34.81 -0.55 22.93
CA LYS A 2 34.80 0.12 24.26
C LYS A 2 33.56 0.99 24.42
N ILE A 3 33.12 1.19 25.67
CA ILE A 3 31.90 1.97 25.98
C ILE A 3 31.99 3.43 25.48
N GLU A 4 33.15 4.09 25.59
CA GLU A 4 33.29 5.48 25.13
C GLU A 4 33.21 5.57 23.60
N ASP A 5 33.86 4.64 22.88
CA ASP A 5 33.78 4.55 21.42
C ASP A 5 32.33 4.31 20.95
N ALA A 6 31.59 3.44 21.64
CA ALA A 6 30.17 3.18 21.38
C ALA A 6 29.31 4.43 21.59
N LYS A 7 29.59 5.19 22.65
CA LYS A 7 28.91 6.44 22.95
C LYS A 7 29.18 7.51 21.90
N ASP A 8 30.43 7.64 21.46
CA ASP A 8 30.82 8.58 20.41
C ASP A 8 30.15 8.21 19.08
N ARG A 9 30.11 6.93 18.73
CA ARG A 9 29.43 6.45 17.52
C ARG A 9 27.94 6.74 17.54
N LEU A 10 27.26 6.44 18.65
CA LEU A 10 25.84 6.74 18.82
C LEU A 10 25.57 8.25 18.72
N ARG A 11 26.46 9.09 19.29
CA ARG A 11 26.37 10.54 19.15
C ARG A 11 26.43 10.98 17.69
N GLU A 12 27.40 10.47 16.92
CA GLU A 12 27.54 10.79 15.49
C GLU A 12 26.27 10.43 14.69
N ILE A 13 25.71 9.25 14.94
CA ILE A 13 24.48 8.76 14.28
C ILE A 13 23.33 9.76 14.48
N TYR A 14 23.00 10.10 15.73
CA TYR A 14 21.84 10.93 16.02
C TYR A 14 22.06 12.42 15.70
N ILE A 15 23.30 12.92 15.74
CA ILE A 15 23.62 14.25 15.20
C ILE A 15 23.47 14.25 13.68
N GLY A 16 23.92 13.21 12.98
CA GLY A 16 23.73 13.05 11.53
C GLY A 16 22.26 13.01 11.12
N TYR A 17 21.40 12.56 12.04
CA TYR A 17 19.95 12.57 11.92
C TYR A 17 19.28 13.93 12.21
N GLY A 18 20.07 14.94 12.55
CA GLY A 18 19.62 16.31 12.74
C GLY A 18 19.17 16.65 14.17
N PHE A 19 19.40 15.76 15.13
CA PHE A 19 19.20 16.07 16.55
C PHE A 19 20.35 16.88 17.14
N GLU A 20 20.06 17.61 18.19
CA GLU A 20 21.06 18.34 18.99
C GLU A 20 21.28 17.62 20.32
N GLU A 21 22.53 17.28 20.64
CA GLU A 21 22.86 16.76 21.96
C GLU A 21 22.87 17.91 22.99
N ARG A 22 22.27 17.70 24.16
CA ARG A 22 22.45 18.59 25.32
C ARG A 22 22.68 17.77 26.58
N PRO A 23 23.58 18.19 27.48
CA PRO A 23 23.84 17.45 28.71
C PRO A 23 22.62 17.53 29.66
N MET A 24 22.12 16.39 30.13
CA MET A 24 21.07 16.33 31.16
C MET A 24 21.37 15.37 32.32
N ALA A 25 21.98 14.21 32.06
CA ALA A 25 22.30 13.22 33.10
C ALA A 25 23.67 12.56 32.86
N LYS A 26 24.35 12.17 33.94
CA LYS A 26 25.68 11.55 33.87
C LYS A 26 25.56 10.11 33.34
N GLY A 27 26.14 9.84 32.18
CA GLY A 27 26.18 8.49 31.57
C GLY A 27 25.11 8.22 30.51
N GLU A 28 24.25 9.19 30.20
CA GLU A 28 23.24 9.08 29.14
C GLU A 28 23.56 10.05 27.98
N LEU A 29 23.06 9.74 26.78
CA LEU A 29 23.03 10.68 25.66
C LEU A 29 21.62 11.24 25.52
N CYS A 30 21.47 12.56 25.44
CA CYS A 30 20.16 13.23 25.36
C CYS A 30 20.08 14.12 24.14
N PHE A 31 19.09 13.87 23.30
CA PHE A 31 18.92 14.49 21.99
C PHE A 31 17.63 15.29 21.90
N PHE A 32 17.70 16.44 21.25
CA PHE A 32 16.63 17.43 21.12
C PHE A 32 16.30 17.66 19.64
N ASP A 33 15.01 17.85 19.34
CA ASP A 33 14.57 18.37 18.05
C ASP A 33 14.68 19.90 18.07
N LYS A 34 15.14 20.51 16.97
CA LYS A 34 15.36 21.96 16.87
C LYS A 34 14.13 22.81 17.16
N ARG A 35 12.92 22.23 17.11
CA ARG A 35 11.64 22.90 17.35
C ARG A 35 11.12 22.68 18.77
N ARG A 36 11.85 21.98 19.64
CA ARG A 36 11.38 21.58 20.98
C ARG A 36 12.43 21.87 22.05
N ASP A 37 11.97 22.36 23.20
CA ASP A 37 12.82 22.69 24.35
C ASP A 37 13.00 21.54 25.36
N TYR A 38 12.47 20.34 25.06
CA TYR A 38 12.56 19.16 25.90
C TYR A 38 13.20 17.99 25.15
N PRO A 39 13.88 17.05 25.86
CA PRO A 39 14.59 15.95 25.21
C PRO A 39 13.59 15.05 24.46
N VAL A 40 13.89 14.82 23.20
CA VAL A 40 13.11 13.98 22.28
C VAL A 40 13.53 12.52 22.38
N LEU A 41 14.81 12.29 22.64
CA LEU A 41 15.39 10.96 22.69
C LEU A 41 16.45 10.90 23.80
N ALA A 42 16.44 9.82 24.57
CA ALA A 42 17.50 9.50 25.51
C ALA A 42 18.03 8.10 25.26
N ILE A 43 19.35 7.96 25.30
CA ILE A 43 20.02 6.67 25.22
C ILE A 43 20.58 6.36 26.60
N SER A 44 20.05 5.29 27.19
CA SER A 44 20.45 4.82 28.51
C SER A 44 21.84 4.19 28.50
N ALA A 45 22.47 4.10 29.68
CA ALA A 45 23.75 3.40 29.83
C ALA A 45 23.67 1.92 29.39
N ASP A 46 22.52 1.26 29.62
CA ASP A 46 22.28 -0.13 29.21
C ASP A 46 22.21 -0.25 27.68
N GLU A 47 21.57 0.69 26.99
CA GLU A 47 21.54 0.70 25.52
C GLU A 47 22.93 0.97 24.91
N ILE A 48 23.75 1.81 25.56
CA ILE A 48 25.15 2.03 25.14
C ILE A 48 25.97 0.76 25.33
N LYS A 49 25.76 0.06 26.45
CA LYS A 49 26.43 -1.22 26.74
C LYS A 49 26.03 -2.30 25.73
N GLU A 50 24.74 -2.46 25.46
CA GLU A 50 24.22 -3.39 24.45
C GLU A 50 24.86 -3.11 23.09
N PHE A 51 24.91 -1.84 22.67
CA PHE A 51 25.56 -1.46 21.40
C PHE A 51 27.05 -1.85 21.38
N ALA A 52 27.77 -1.63 22.48
CA ALA A 52 29.18 -1.98 22.59
C ALA A 52 29.44 -3.50 22.54
N GLU A 53 28.52 -4.29 23.11
CA GLU A 53 28.57 -5.76 23.14
C GLU A 53 28.36 -6.39 21.76
N VAL A 54 27.43 -5.84 20.95
CA VAL A 54 27.14 -6.38 19.61
C VAL A 54 27.97 -5.76 18.49
N ALA A 55 28.80 -4.75 18.80
CA ALA A 55 29.50 -3.95 17.80
C ALA A 55 30.38 -4.78 16.84
N ASP A 56 31.02 -5.83 17.35
CA ASP A 56 31.92 -6.67 16.55
C ASP A 56 31.11 -7.54 15.58
N ASP A 57 29.94 -8.02 16.02
CA ASP A 57 29.01 -8.80 15.20
C ASP A 57 28.33 -7.94 14.12
N LEU A 58 28.07 -6.65 14.40
CA LEU A 58 27.46 -5.73 13.42
C LEU A 58 28.27 -5.62 12.12
N ALA A 59 29.59 -5.79 12.18
CA ALA A 59 30.46 -5.77 11.01
C ALA A 59 30.28 -6.99 10.09
N ALA A 60 29.76 -8.10 10.62
CA ALA A 60 29.46 -9.33 9.89
C ALA A 60 27.99 -9.40 9.41
N ILE A 61 27.19 -8.36 9.68
CA ILE A 61 25.80 -8.29 9.25
C ILE A 61 25.70 -7.60 7.88
N GLU A 62 24.94 -8.21 6.97
CA GLU A 62 24.63 -7.67 5.66
C GLU A 62 23.12 -7.52 5.46
N ILE A 63 22.69 -6.63 4.56
CA ILE A 63 21.29 -6.53 4.13
C ILE A 63 21.06 -7.59 3.05
N GLY A 64 20.02 -8.42 3.21
CA GLY A 64 19.65 -9.38 2.18
C GLY A 64 18.58 -10.37 2.65
N PRO A 65 17.73 -10.91 1.75
CA PRO A 65 17.64 -10.59 0.32
C PRO A 65 16.87 -9.29 0.03
N VAL A 66 16.29 -8.69 1.06
CA VAL A 66 15.41 -7.51 0.97
C VAL A 66 15.82 -6.47 2.01
N GLU A 67 15.36 -5.23 1.85
CA GLU A 67 15.85 -4.07 2.61
C GLU A 67 15.61 -4.17 4.13
N THR A 68 14.58 -4.91 4.52
CA THR A 68 14.13 -5.15 5.90
C THR A 68 14.62 -6.49 6.48
N CYS A 69 15.58 -7.12 5.80
CA CYS A 69 16.18 -8.38 6.20
C CYS A 69 17.68 -8.21 6.42
N VAL A 70 18.17 -8.76 7.53
CA VAL A 70 19.59 -8.83 7.86
C VAL A 70 20.06 -10.28 7.86
N LEU A 71 21.25 -10.49 7.35
CA LEU A 71 21.95 -11.77 7.33
C LEU A 71 23.21 -11.64 8.18
N GLY A 72 23.37 -12.54 9.13
CA GLY A 72 24.58 -12.72 9.90
C GLY A 72 25.02 -14.18 9.90
N PRO A 73 26.14 -14.51 10.57
CA PRO A 73 26.60 -15.88 10.71
C PRO A 73 25.52 -16.75 11.36
N SER A 74 24.97 -17.74 10.62
CA SER A 74 23.87 -18.60 11.10
C SER A 74 22.59 -17.88 11.52
N LEU A 75 22.38 -16.63 11.08
CA LEU A 75 21.20 -15.83 11.42
C LEU A 75 20.63 -15.15 10.18
N ARG A 76 19.33 -15.32 9.93
CA ARG A 76 18.54 -14.45 9.07
C ARG A 76 17.44 -13.83 9.91
N GLU A 77 17.32 -12.51 9.92
CA GLU A 77 16.27 -11.81 10.64
C GLU A 77 15.54 -10.83 9.73
N GLN A 78 14.21 -10.93 9.66
CA GLN A 78 13.39 -10.10 8.79
C GLN A 78 12.18 -9.53 9.53
N TRP A 79 11.82 -8.30 9.19
CA TRP A 79 10.65 -7.64 9.76
C TRP A 79 9.31 -8.27 9.30
N LEU A 80 8.40 -8.49 10.25
CA LEU A 80 7.01 -8.89 10.04
C LEU A 80 6.03 -7.73 10.27
N GLU A 81 5.02 -7.66 9.42
CA GLU A 81 3.86 -6.77 9.58
C GLU A 81 2.59 -7.56 9.96
N PRO A 82 1.78 -7.03 10.90
CA PRO A 82 0.41 -7.49 11.11
C PRO A 82 -0.50 -7.18 9.93
N LEU A 83 -1.22 -8.19 9.42
CA LEU A 83 -2.20 -8.00 8.36
C LEU A 83 -3.57 -7.50 8.87
N ASP A 84 -3.84 -7.63 10.17
CA ASP A 84 -5.07 -7.13 10.79
C ASP A 84 -4.89 -5.71 11.35
N ALA A 85 -5.83 -4.83 11.04
CA ALA A 85 -5.93 -3.47 11.58
C ALA A 85 -6.25 -3.47 13.09
N TYR A 86 -6.90 -4.51 13.61
CA TYR A 86 -7.16 -4.69 15.04
C TYR A 86 -5.93 -5.22 15.75
N ARG A 87 -5.08 -4.28 16.12
CA ARG A 87 -3.80 -4.51 16.78
C ARG A 87 -3.88 -5.20 18.15
N GLY A 88 -5.05 -5.44 18.73
CA GLY A 88 -5.24 -5.84 20.14
C GLY A 88 -4.36 -7.01 20.62
N PRO A 89 -4.44 -8.21 20.00
CA PRO A 89 -3.64 -9.36 20.42
C PRO A 89 -2.14 -9.17 20.17
N ILE A 90 -1.78 -8.50 19.07
CA ILE A 90 -0.40 -8.35 18.61
C ILE A 90 0.33 -7.22 19.35
N PHE A 91 -0.35 -6.11 19.67
CA PHE A 91 0.20 -5.05 20.52
C PHE A 91 0.55 -5.59 21.90
N GLY A 92 -0.36 -6.35 22.52
CA GLY A 92 -0.07 -6.99 23.81
C GLY A 92 1.04 -8.05 23.74
N PHE A 93 1.21 -8.72 22.59
CA PHE A 93 2.29 -9.69 22.39
C PHE A 93 3.66 -9.00 22.24
N ALA A 94 3.75 -7.98 21.38
CA ALA A 94 4.98 -7.25 21.10
C ALA A 94 5.43 -6.35 22.26
N GLU A 95 4.50 -5.79 23.05
CA GLU A 95 4.83 -5.00 24.26
C GLU A 95 5.29 -5.85 25.43
N ARG A 96 4.99 -7.16 25.44
CA ARG A 96 5.39 -8.09 26.51
C ARG A 96 6.67 -8.84 26.20
N GLU A 97 7.39 -8.47 25.13
CA GLU A 97 8.64 -9.11 24.68
C GLU A 97 8.52 -10.64 24.58
N ARG A 98 7.34 -11.14 24.19
CA ARG A 98 7.11 -12.57 24.04
C ARG A 98 7.75 -13.04 22.75
N THR A 99 8.38 -14.21 22.81
CA THR A 99 8.97 -14.89 21.66
C THR A 99 8.25 -16.22 21.47
N ILE A 100 7.76 -16.48 20.26
CA ILE A 100 7.27 -17.79 19.84
C ILE A 100 8.43 -18.50 19.15
N ARG A 101 8.72 -19.74 19.56
CA ARG A 101 9.76 -20.57 18.98
C ARG A 101 9.15 -21.78 18.28
N PHE A 102 9.65 -22.06 17.09
CA PHE A 102 9.39 -23.26 16.31
C PHE A 102 10.68 -24.08 16.24
N GLY A 103 10.62 -25.35 16.67
CA GLY A 103 11.79 -26.21 16.84
C GLY A 103 12.29 -26.26 18.28
N ASP A 104 13.11 -27.27 18.57
CA ASP A 104 13.61 -27.57 19.92
C ASP A 104 14.85 -26.76 20.33
N GLY A 105 15.48 -26.06 19.38
CA GLY A 105 16.68 -25.26 19.61
C GLY A 105 17.87 -26.08 20.10
N GLN A 106 17.87 -27.40 19.89
CA GLN A 106 19.03 -28.23 20.21
C GLN A 106 20.23 -27.85 19.34
N ALA A 107 21.44 -28.01 19.89
CA ALA A 107 22.67 -27.59 19.23
C ALA A 107 22.78 -28.19 17.82
N GLY A 108 22.82 -27.32 16.81
CA GLY A 108 22.98 -27.68 15.40
C GLY A 108 21.69 -27.81 14.58
N ASN A 109 20.50 -27.85 15.21
CA ASN A 109 19.25 -27.90 14.45
C ASN A 109 18.74 -26.48 14.11
N PRO A 110 18.25 -26.26 12.88
CA PRO A 110 17.60 -25.00 12.52
C PRO A 110 16.34 -24.78 13.36
N PHE A 111 16.13 -23.56 13.83
CA PHE A 111 14.92 -23.17 14.53
C PHE A 111 14.48 -21.76 14.14
N ILE A 112 13.20 -21.46 14.36
CA ILE A 112 12.62 -20.15 14.05
C ILE A 112 12.09 -19.49 15.31
N GLU A 113 12.35 -18.19 15.44
CA GLU A 113 11.80 -17.36 16.50
C GLU A 113 11.05 -16.16 15.93
N ILE A 114 9.85 -15.90 16.45
CA ILE A 114 9.04 -14.73 16.12
C ILE A 114 8.83 -13.91 17.40
N GLY A 115 9.30 -12.68 17.42
CA GLY A 115 9.31 -11.85 18.62
C GLY A 115 9.79 -10.42 18.37
N ALA A 116 10.19 -9.72 19.44
CA ALA A 116 10.78 -8.39 19.31
C ALA A 116 12.10 -8.44 18.52
N PRO A 117 12.47 -7.37 17.79
CA PRO A 117 13.71 -7.33 17.02
C PRO A 117 14.93 -7.58 17.91
N SER A 118 15.91 -8.36 17.43
CA SER A 118 17.14 -8.63 18.19
C SER A 118 18.00 -7.37 18.39
N ALA A 119 18.94 -7.42 19.34
CA ALA A 119 19.93 -6.35 19.53
C ALA A 119 20.73 -6.09 18.24
N LEU A 120 21.08 -7.14 17.49
CA LEU A 120 21.75 -7.01 16.19
C LEU A 120 20.90 -6.25 15.19
N PHE A 121 19.63 -6.65 15.00
CA PHE A 121 18.72 -5.98 14.09
C PHE A 121 18.53 -4.49 14.44
N ARG A 122 18.27 -4.19 15.72
CA ARG A 122 18.05 -2.81 16.19
C ARG A 122 19.28 -1.94 15.99
N ASN A 123 20.45 -2.42 16.41
CA ASN A 123 21.68 -1.63 16.37
C ASN A 123 22.23 -1.52 14.95
N PHE A 124 22.01 -2.53 14.09
CA PHE A 124 22.33 -2.45 12.67
C PHE A 124 21.53 -1.34 11.97
N TYR A 125 20.20 -1.37 12.05
CA TYR A 125 19.37 -0.37 11.39
C TYR A 125 19.39 1.01 12.05
N ARG A 126 19.87 1.11 13.31
CA ARG A 126 20.16 2.39 13.94
C ARG A 126 21.32 3.13 13.26
N ASP A 127 22.29 2.42 12.71
CA ASP A 127 23.45 3.02 12.01
C ASP A 127 23.18 3.29 10.52
N LYS A 128 22.11 2.70 9.95
CA LYS A 128 21.73 2.90 8.54
C LYS A 128 20.78 4.09 8.37
N GLY A 129 21.28 5.16 7.74
CA GLY A 129 20.55 6.43 7.65
C GLY A 129 19.40 6.51 6.64
N GLN A 130 19.31 5.59 5.66
CA GLN A 130 18.29 5.67 4.60
C GLN A 130 16.87 5.49 5.14
N GLN A 131 16.72 4.74 6.23
CA GLN A 131 15.46 4.38 6.88
C GLN A 131 15.08 5.37 7.98
N PHE A 132 15.97 6.32 8.28
CA PHE A 132 15.80 7.24 9.39
C PHE A 132 14.50 8.05 9.34
N PRO A 133 14.00 8.56 8.18
CA PRO A 133 12.72 9.26 8.13
C PRO A 133 11.55 8.44 8.69
N PHE A 134 11.52 7.13 8.45
CA PHE A 134 10.52 6.22 8.99
C PHE A 134 10.65 6.08 10.51
N PHE A 135 11.87 5.84 11.02
CA PHE A 135 12.11 5.70 12.46
C PHE A 135 11.89 7.02 13.23
N GLN A 136 12.29 8.15 12.64
CA GLN A 136 12.04 9.48 13.16
C GLN A 136 10.55 9.72 13.31
N GLU A 137 9.74 9.37 12.30
CA GLU A 137 8.29 9.52 12.39
C GLU A 137 7.69 8.67 13.53
N ARG A 138 8.16 7.43 13.70
CA ARG A 138 7.73 6.55 14.79
C ARG A 138 8.09 7.10 16.16
N LEU A 139 9.30 7.63 16.31
CA LEU A 139 9.76 8.32 17.52
C LEU A 139 8.86 9.53 17.78
N MET A 140 8.65 10.39 16.78
CA MET A 140 7.91 11.65 16.90
C MET A 140 6.46 11.49 17.36
N ARG A 141 5.81 10.39 16.99
CA ARG A 141 4.46 10.07 17.44
C ARG A 141 4.37 9.71 18.93
N ARG A 142 5.48 9.32 19.56
CA ARG A 142 5.53 8.87 20.96
C ARG A 142 6.01 9.95 21.94
N ILE A 143 6.67 11.00 21.43
CA ILE A 143 7.26 12.10 22.23
C ILE A 143 6.24 12.85 23.10
N GLY A 144 4.93 12.68 22.91
CA GLY A 144 3.90 13.31 23.76
C GLY A 144 3.56 12.58 25.07
N ILE A 145 4.13 11.39 25.32
CA ILE A 145 3.70 10.50 26.42
C ILE A 145 4.75 10.39 27.54
N ALA A 146 6.04 10.34 27.21
CA ALA A 146 7.18 10.34 28.15
C ALA A 146 8.51 10.53 27.39
N ARG A 147 9.63 10.69 28.13
CA ARG A 147 11.00 10.61 27.61
C ARG A 147 11.17 9.26 26.88
N SER A 148 11.40 9.30 25.57
CA SER A 148 11.48 8.09 24.74
C SER A 148 12.92 7.57 24.66
N GLY A 149 13.09 6.25 24.81
CA GLY A 149 14.36 5.54 24.62
C GLY A 149 14.68 5.33 23.14
N SER A 150 15.93 4.97 22.81
CA SER A 150 16.31 4.67 21.42
C SER A 150 15.62 3.41 20.87
N THR A 151 15.34 2.46 21.76
CA THR A 151 14.57 1.24 21.49
C THR A 151 13.09 1.51 21.18
N ASP A 152 12.53 2.65 21.58
CA ASP A 152 11.12 3.00 21.30
C ASP A 152 10.81 3.14 19.79
N MET A 153 11.83 3.41 18.97
CA MET A 153 11.71 3.41 17.51
C MET A 153 11.29 2.03 16.98
N PHE A 154 11.72 0.96 17.64
CA PHE A 154 11.44 -0.43 17.30
C PHE A 154 10.27 -1.03 18.08
N ARG A 155 9.75 -0.32 19.09
CA ARG A 155 8.69 -0.84 19.95
C ARG A 155 7.43 -1.20 19.15
N GLY A 156 6.92 -2.41 19.40
CA GLY A 156 5.78 -2.98 18.68
C GLY A 156 6.11 -3.52 17.28
N MET A 157 7.38 -3.51 16.85
CA MET A 157 7.82 -4.28 15.69
C MET A 157 7.97 -5.75 16.08
N LEU A 158 7.74 -6.64 15.12
CA LEU A 158 7.98 -8.08 15.25
C LEU A 158 8.94 -8.52 14.16
N THR A 159 9.94 -9.31 14.47
CA THR A 159 10.79 -9.95 13.46
C THR A 159 10.61 -11.45 13.51
N VAL A 160 10.93 -12.10 12.40
CA VAL A 160 11.21 -13.53 12.35
C VAL A 160 12.70 -13.74 12.23
N ARG A 161 13.22 -14.68 13.02
CA ARG A 161 14.62 -15.09 13.04
C ARG A 161 14.72 -16.55 12.66
N VAL A 162 15.53 -16.85 11.66
CA VAL A 162 15.94 -18.20 11.30
C VAL A 162 17.36 -18.39 11.80
N CYS A 163 17.54 -19.31 12.73
CA CYS A 163 18.80 -19.57 13.41
C CYS A 163 19.34 -20.94 13.02
N ASN A 164 20.68 -21.08 12.96
CA ASN A 164 21.39 -22.35 12.75
C ASN A 164 21.02 -23.08 11.44
N LEU A 165 20.60 -22.35 10.39
CA LEU A 165 20.30 -22.96 9.10
C LEU A 165 21.57 -23.20 8.26
N THR A 166 22.41 -22.17 8.15
CA THR A 166 23.65 -22.17 7.38
C THR A 166 24.55 -21.04 7.86
N GLU A 167 25.87 -21.22 7.79
CA GLU A 167 26.82 -20.13 8.00
C GLU A 167 26.98 -19.24 6.76
N ASN A 168 26.66 -19.78 5.58
CA ASN A 168 26.78 -19.09 4.28
C ASN A 168 25.42 -19.01 3.59
N TRP A 169 24.90 -17.80 3.40
CA TRP A 169 23.59 -17.55 2.78
C TRP A 169 23.69 -17.55 1.26
N ASP A 170 23.44 -18.69 0.64
CA ASP A 170 23.25 -18.82 -0.81
C ASP A 170 21.76 -18.79 -1.21
N ALA A 171 21.48 -18.81 -2.52
CA ALA A 171 20.11 -18.75 -3.03
C ALA A 171 19.23 -19.91 -2.52
N ALA A 172 19.79 -21.12 -2.42
CA ALA A 172 19.08 -22.30 -1.94
C ALA A 172 18.74 -22.20 -0.44
N SER A 173 19.65 -21.67 0.38
CA SER A 173 19.42 -21.45 1.81
C SER A 173 18.42 -20.33 2.06
N LEU A 174 18.42 -19.30 1.22
CA LEU A 174 17.42 -18.22 1.26
C LEU A 174 16.03 -18.73 0.89
N GLU A 175 15.91 -19.57 -0.15
CA GLU A 175 14.65 -20.22 -0.52
C GLU A 175 14.15 -21.14 0.59
N ARG A 176 15.01 -22.02 1.11
CA ARG A 176 14.65 -22.91 2.23
C ARG A 176 14.22 -22.16 3.48
N SER A 177 14.92 -21.09 3.85
CA SER A 177 14.51 -20.27 5.00
C SER A 177 13.18 -19.55 4.74
N GLN A 178 12.91 -19.13 3.51
CA GLN A 178 11.63 -18.54 3.13
C GLN A 178 10.48 -19.54 3.30
N GLU A 179 10.62 -20.77 2.80
CA GLU A 179 9.63 -21.84 2.95
C GLU A 179 9.34 -22.18 4.41
N MET A 180 10.39 -22.23 5.25
CA MET A 180 10.25 -22.47 6.68
C MET A 180 9.49 -21.32 7.38
N ILE A 181 9.79 -20.07 7.04
CA ILE A 181 9.09 -18.90 7.59
C ILE A 181 7.61 -18.96 7.18
N GLU A 182 7.31 -19.16 5.90
CA GLU A 182 5.93 -19.21 5.39
C GLU A 182 5.09 -20.29 6.07
N SER A 183 5.69 -21.47 6.31
CA SER A 183 5.07 -22.56 7.08
C SER A 183 4.76 -22.13 8.52
N CYS A 184 5.70 -21.46 9.20
CA CYS A 184 5.50 -20.96 10.56
C CYS A 184 4.44 -19.85 10.62
N LEU A 185 4.39 -18.96 9.63
CA LEU A 185 3.38 -17.90 9.55
C LEU A 185 1.98 -18.47 9.32
N PHE A 186 1.87 -19.52 8.51
CA PHE A 186 0.63 -20.28 8.37
C PHE A 186 0.20 -20.89 9.70
N ASP A 187 1.10 -21.58 10.41
CA ASP A 187 0.80 -22.17 11.72
C ASP A 187 0.38 -21.12 12.75
N LEU A 188 1.02 -19.95 12.78
CA LEU A 188 0.60 -18.84 13.64
C LEU A 188 -0.80 -18.34 13.30
N THR A 189 -1.09 -18.20 12.01
CA THR A 189 -2.40 -17.77 11.54
C THR A 189 -3.46 -18.80 11.94
N TYR A 190 -3.20 -20.08 11.69
CA TYR A 190 -4.12 -21.18 11.95
C TYR A 190 -4.34 -21.43 13.46
N LEU A 191 -3.27 -21.49 14.24
CA LEU A 191 -3.32 -21.88 15.66
C LEU A 191 -3.58 -20.71 16.61
N LYS A 192 -3.19 -19.49 16.23
CA LYS A 192 -3.23 -18.31 17.11
C LYS A 192 -4.05 -17.16 16.55
N ASN A 193 -4.61 -17.28 15.34
CA ASN A 193 -5.27 -16.19 14.63
C ASN A 193 -4.37 -14.95 14.51
N MET A 194 -3.05 -15.17 14.38
CA MET A 194 -2.04 -14.12 14.22
C MET A 194 -1.62 -14.07 12.76
N ALA A 195 -2.34 -13.28 11.95
CA ALA A 195 -2.01 -13.06 10.55
C ALA A 195 -0.84 -12.05 10.42
N LEU A 196 0.32 -12.55 10.04
CA LEU A 196 1.55 -11.79 9.85
C LEU A 196 2.09 -12.00 8.44
N SER A 197 2.74 -10.99 7.87
CA SER A 197 3.40 -11.07 6.57
C SER A 197 4.84 -10.58 6.64
N LEU A 198 5.69 -11.10 5.76
CA LEU A 198 7.05 -10.60 5.58
C LEU A 198 7.03 -9.24 4.88
N ARG A 199 7.73 -8.27 5.46
CA ARG A 199 8.03 -6.99 4.80
C ARG A 199 9.26 -7.13 3.95
N SER A 200 9.25 -6.58 2.74
CA SER A 200 10.42 -6.51 1.85
C SER A 200 11.06 -5.12 1.82
N SER A 201 10.32 -4.07 2.18
CA SER A 201 10.85 -2.71 2.24
C SER A 201 10.26 -1.91 3.39
N TRP A 202 10.90 -0.78 3.70
CA TRP A 202 10.39 0.11 4.74
C TRP A 202 9.12 0.80 4.26
N PRO A 203 8.07 0.88 5.09
CA PRO A 203 6.87 1.60 4.74
C PRO A 203 7.16 3.05 4.46
N MET A 204 6.47 3.56 3.45
CA MET A 204 6.34 5.00 3.22
C MET A 204 5.97 5.73 4.53
N THR A 205 6.61 6.87 4.74
CA THR A 205 6.23 7.83 5.77
C THR A 205 4.75 8.23 5.61
N MET A 206 4.11 8.75 6.66
CA MET A 206 2.76 9.32 6.52
C MET A 206 2.73 10.45 5.51
N ALA A 207 3.80 11.24 5.41
CA ALA A 207 3.88 12.32 4.44
C ALA A 207 3.83 11.75 3.01
N GLU A 208 4.55 10.68 2.72
CA GLU A 208 4.50 9.97 1.43
C GLU A 208 3.14 9.31 1.19
N ARG A 209 2.63 8.55 2.16
CA ARG A 209 1.29 7.93 2.05
C ARG A 209 0.19 8.97 1.83
N ARG A 210 0.26 10.12 2.51
CA ARG A 210 -0.67 11.23 2.29
C ARG A 210 -0.48 11.81 0.88
N ARG A 211 0.75 12.02 0.42
CA ARG A 211 1.01 12.53 -0.94
C ARG A 211 0.50 11.60 -2.04
N GLU A 212 0.55 10.29 -1.83
CA GLU A 212 0.03 9.29 -2.77
C GLU A 212 -1.50 9.13 -2.66
N ARG A 213 -2.05 8.89 -1.46
CA ARG A 213 -3.50 8.66 -1.26
C ARG A 213 -4.34 9.93 -1.38
N GLN A 214 -3.79 11.08 -0.99
CA GLN A 214 -4.46 12.38 -1.02
C GLN A 214 -4.04 13.21 -2.23
N LEU A 215 -3.70 12.56 -3.34
CA LEU A 215 -3.81 13.13 -4.67
C LEU A 215 -5.26 13.52 -4.94
N ARG A 216 -5.71 14.59 -4.27
CA ARG A 216 -6.96 15.27 -4.48
C ARG A 216 -6.63 16.44 -5.39
N PHE A 217 -7.32 16.48 -6.52
CA PHE A 217 -7.11 17.51 -7.51
C PHE A 217 -7.75 18.83 -7.07
N ASP A 218 -8.74 18.72 -6.17
CA ASP A 218 -9.43 19.82 -5.52
C ASP A 218 -8.91 20.10 -4.10
N ARG A 219 -9.06 21.36 -3.67
CA ARG A 219 -8.61 21.87 -2.37
C ARG A 219 -9.44 21.27 -1.22
N LEU A 220 -8.77 20.78 -0.18
CA LEU A 220 -9.44 20.46 1.09
C LEU A 220 -10.00 21.76 1.68
N VAL A 221 -11.29 21.75 1.95
CA VAL A 221 -11.94 22.81 2.72
C VAL A 221 -11.56 22.62 4.19
N SER A 222 -10.95 23.65 4.78
CA SER A 222 -10.62 23.69 6.21
C SER A 222 -11.76 24.36 6.98
N GLY A 223 -11.96 23.92 8.22
CA GLY A 223 -12.99 24.45 9.11
C GLY A 223 -13.92 23.35 9.60
N ASP A 224 -14.68 23.66 10.64
CA ASP A 224 -15.64 22.72 11.26
C ASP A 224 -17.07 22.96 10.76
N GLU A 225 -17.30 24.08 10.06
CA GLU A 225 -18.58 24.47 9.49
C GLU A 225 -18.58 24.23 7.97
N PHE A 226 -19.48 23.37 7.53
CA PHE A 226 -19.68 23.05 6.11
C PHE A 226 -21.10 23.43 5.68
N PRO A 227 -21.28 24.07 4.50
CA PRO A 227 -22.60 24.43 4.03
C PRO A 227 -23.41 23.17 3.74
N LEU A 228 -24.64 23.12 4.25
CA LEU A 228 -25.60 22.08 3.87
C LEU A 228 -26.04 22.32 2.42
N LYS A 229 -25.67 21.40 1.52
CA LYS A 229 -26.06 21.48 0.10
C LYS A 229 -27.43 20.86 -0.11
N ASN A 230 -28.26 21.45 -0.98
CA ASN A 230 -29.52 20.84 -1.41
C ASN A 230 -29.30 19.81 -2.53
N VAL A 231 -28.41 18.85 -2.29
CA VAL A 231 -28.01 17.81 -3.24
C VAL A 231 -28.03 16.47 -2.51
N VAL A 232 -28.67 15.47 -3.13
CA VAL A 232 -28.78 14.12 -2.59
C VAL A 232 -27.97 13.17 -3.48
N TYR A 233 -27.00 12.50 -2.85
CA TYR A 233 -26.20 11.44 -3.47
C TYR A 233 -26.85 10.07 -3.26
N ASP A 234 -26.60 9.13 -4.16
CA ASP A 234 -27.06 7.74 -3.99
C ASP A 234 -26.34 7.07 -2.79
N GLY A 235 -27.13 6.44 -1.92
CA GLY A 235 -26.66 5.84 -0.67
C GLY A 235 -25.77 4.60 -0.84
N ALA A 236 -25.91 3.85 -1.95
CA ALA A 236 -25.10 2.67 -2.23
C ALA A 236 -23.69 3.09 -2.69
N VAL A 237 -23.60 3.99 -3.67
CA VAL A 237 -22.31 4.46 -4.20
C VAL A 237 -21.50 5.24 -3.17
N THR A 238 -22.16 6.00 -2.29
CA THR A 238 -21.50 6.72 -1.19
C THR A 238 -20.89 5.77 -0.16
N LYS A 239 -21.54 4.64 0.15
CA LYS A 239 -20.97 3.59 1.03
C LYS A 239 -19.73 2.95 0.42
N PHE A 240 -19.76 2.62 -0.88
CA PHE A 240 -18.57 2.13 -1.58
C PHE A 240 -17.43 3.15 -1.53
N TYR A 241 -17.73 4.43 -1.75
CA TYR A 241 -16.74 5.49 -1.67
C TYR A 241 -16.12 5.61 -0.26
N GLN A 242 -16.96 5.60 0.78
CA GLN A 242 -16.49 5.64 2.18
C GLN A 242 -15.61 4.43 2.52
N ARG A 243 -15.99 3.22 2.07
CA ARG A 243 -15.17 2.01 2.23
C ARG A 243 -13.83 2.15 1.51
N ALA A 244 -13.84 2.65 0.27
CA ALA A 244 -12.63 2.82 -0.51
C ALA A 244 -11.63 3.78 0.13
N VAL A 245 -12.13 4.91 0.67
CA VAL A 245 -11.31 5.96 1.30
C VAL A 245 -10.82 5.57 2.70
N SER A 246 -11.57 4.77 3.44
CA SER A 246 -11.21 4.32 4.79
C SER A 246 -10.33 3.08 4.82
N SER A 247 -10.29 2.30 3.73
CA SER A 247 -9.46 1.09 3.65
C SER A 247 -7.98 1.41 3.61
N ASP A 248 -7.19 0.66 4.39
CA ASP A 248 -5.73 0.64 4.29
C ASP A 248 -5.19 -0.36 3.26
N ASP A 249 -6.02 -1.32 2.85
CA ASP A 249 -5.71 -2.30 1.81
C ASP A 249 -6.06 -1.73 0.43
N ALA A 250 -5.06 -1.72 -0.47
CA ALA A 250 -5.18 -1.19 -1.82
C ALA A 250 -6.15 -2.01 -2.67
N TYR A 251 -6.25 -3.32 -2.45
CA TYR A 251 -7.19 -4.20 -3.15
C TYR A 251 -8.63 -3.77 -2.87
N THR A 252 -8.97 -3.65 -1.58
CA THR A 252 -10.30 -3.23 -1.13
C THR A 252 -10.62 -1.81 -1.63
N SER A 253 -9.67 -0.89 -1.61
CA SER A 253 -9.87 0.46 -2.18
C SER A 253 -10.16 0.40 -3.67
N PHE A 254 -9.39 -0.36 -4.45
CA PHE A 254 -9.56 -0.48 -5.89
C PHE A 254 -10.94 -1.05 -6.23
N ILE A 255 -11.29 -2.21 -5.67
CA ILE A 255 -12.57 -2.88 -5.93
C ILE A 255 -13.75 -2.01 -5.51
N SER A 256 -13.65 -1.31 -4.38
CA SER A 256 -14.71 -0.41 -3.91
C SER A 256 -14.91 0.80 -4.83
N PHE A 257 -13.84 1.40 -5.36
CA PHE A 257 -13.98 2.46 -6.37
C PHE A 257 -14.53 1.93 -7.70
N TYR A 258 -14.09 0.74 -8.13
CA TYR A 258 -14.59 0.10 -9.34
C TYR A 258 -16.10 -0.19 -9.26
N HIS A 259 -16.59 -0.69 -8.12
CA HIS A 259 -18.02 -0.96 -7.93
C HIS A 259 -18.91 0.30 -8.11
N ILE A 260 -18.38 1.50 -7.87
CA ILE A 260 -19.11 2.75 -8.16
C ILE A 260 -19.34 2.92 -9.66
N LEU A 261 -18.35 2.57 -10.48
CA LEU A 261 -18.47 2.63 -11.94
C LEU A 261 -19.41 1.51 -12.43
N GLU A 262 -19.21 0.30 -11.91
CA GLU A 262 -20.00 -0.89 -12.27
C GLU A 262 -21.48 -0.73 -11.94
N TYR A 263 -21.81 -0.06 -10.84
CA TYR A 263 -23.19 0.21 -10.42
C TYR A 263 -24.05 0.84 -11.54
N TYR A 264 -23.43 1.62 -12.44
CA TYR A 264 -24.12 2.30 -13.52
C TYR A 264 -24.00 1.63 -14.89
N PHE A 265 -23.32 0.47 -15.01
CA PHE A 265 -23.11 -0.20 -16.31
C PHE A 265 -24.42 -0.47 -17.04
N VAL A 266 -25.35 -1.15 -16.38
CA VAL A 266 -26.64 -1.53 -16.99
C VAL A 266 -27.47 -0.29 -17.30
N SER A 267 -27.63 0.63 -16.34
CA SER A 267 -28.47 1.82 -16.53
C SER A 267 -27.96 2.74 -17.64
N VAL A 268 -26.65 2.92 -17.77
CA VAL A 268 -26.07 3.75 -18.85
C VAL A 268 -26.20 3.04 -20.19
N SER A 269 -25.98 1.73 -20.22
CA SER A 269 -26.18 0.93 -21.43
C SER A 269 -27.64 1.04 -21.90
N ASP A 270 -28.61 0.80 -21.02
CA ASP A 270 -30.04 0.83 -21.36
C ASP A 270 -30.48 2.22 -21.83
N ASN A 271 -30.02 3.30 -21.18
CA ASN A 271 -30.32 4.66 -21.61
C ASN A 271 -29.79 4.97 -23.02
N ARG A 272 -28.63 4.41 -23.40
CA ARG A 272 -28.11 4.56 -24.77
C ARG A 272 -28.98 3.83 -25.79
N LEU A 273 -29.47 2.64 -25.46
CA LEU A 273 -30.44 1.93 -26.28
C LEU A 273 -31.73 2.76 -26.42
N TYR A 274 -32.28 3.26 -25.31
CA TYR A 274 -33.50 4.07 -25.33
C TYR A 274 -33.34 5.32 -26.19
N ASN A 275 -32.25 6.08 -26.04
CA ASN A 275 -31.96 7.25 -26.88
C ASN A 275 -31.82 6.88 -28.36
N ARG A 276 -31.23 5.72 -28.68
CA ARG A 276 -31.11 5.23 -30.06
C ARG A 276 -32.48 4.88 -30.64
N LEU A 277 -33.31 4.16 -29.89
CA LEU A 277 -34.66 3.78 -30.29
C LEU A 277 -35.56 5.02 -30.45
N GLU A 278 -35.47 5.97 -29.52
CA GLU A 278 -36.19 7.23 -29.59
C GLU A 278 -35.86 8.01 -30.86
N ARG A 279 -34.58 8.10 -31.24
CA ARG A 279 -34.17 8.74 -32.51
C ARG A 279 -34.73 8.04 -33.73
N ILE A 280 -34.79 6.70 -33.72
CA ILE A 280 -35.36 5.93 -34.83
C ILE A 280 -36.86 6.20 -34.95
N VAL A 281 -37.59 6.17 -33.83
CA VAL A 281 -39.05 6.31 -33.81
C VAL A 281 -39.49 7.75 -34.10
N ASN A 282 -38.73 8.75 -33.63
CA ASN A 282 -39.05 10.15 -33.82
C ASN A 282 -38.55 10.72 -35.16
N ASP A 283 -37.83 9.95 -35.98
CA ASP A 283 -37.45 10.37 -37.33
C ASP A 283 -38.72 10.59 -38.19
N PRO A 284 -38.94 11.77 -38.79
CA PRO A 284 -40.10 12.01 -39.65
C PRO A 284 -40.20 11.04 -40.85
N ALA A 285 -39.10 10.42 -41.26
CA ALA A 285 -39.05 9.39 -42.30
C ALA A 285 -39.36 7.98 -41.76
N PHE A 286 -39.54 7.82 -40.45
CA PHE A 286 -39.94 6.56 -39.84
C PHE A 286 -41.32 6.13 -40.34
N SER A 287 -41.45 4.84 -40.64
CA SER A 287 -42.74 4.22 -40.94
C SER A 287 -42.70 2.79 -40.42
N ALA A 288 -43.83 2.26 -39.95
CA ALA A 288 -43.94 0.89 -39.42
C ALA A 288 -43.87 -0.20 -40.52
N ARG A 289 -43.01 -0.02 -41.52
CA ARG A 289 -42.71 -1.01 -42.57
C ARG A 289 -41.65 -1.97 -42.06
N GLN A 290 -41.67 -3.20 -42.58
CA GLN A 290 -40.76 -4.28 -42.19
C GLN A 290 -39.29 -3.84 -42.07
N LYS A 291 -38.74 -3.18 -43.10
CA LYS A 291 -37.34 -2.70 -43.11
C LYS A 291 -36.98 -1.76 -41.95
N GLN A 292 -37.93 -0.95 -41.47
CA GLN A 292 -37.71 -0.04 -40.35
C GLN A 292 -37.84 -0.75 -39.00
N LEU A 293 -38.78 -1.71 -38.90
CA LEU A 293 -38.89 -2.61 -37.75
C LEU A 293 -37.65 -3.49 -37.59
N ASP A 294 -37.07 -3.97 -38.70
CA ASP A 294 -35.81 -4.73 -38.69
C ASP A 294 -34.65 -3.91 -38.10
N ARG A 295 -34.62 -2.58 -38.27
CA ARG A 295 -33.61 -1.70 -37.65
C ARG A 295 -33.77 -1.60 -36.13
N ILE A 296 -35.02 -1.61 -35.64
CA ILE A 296 -35.32 -1.63 -34.21
C ILE A 296 -34.86 -2.97 -33.63
N ILE A 297 -35.25 -4.09 -34.24
CA ILE A 297 -34.85 -5.44 -33.82
C ILE A 297 -33.32 -5.56 -33.79
N ALA A 298 -32.64 -5.10 -34.85
CA ALA A 298 -31.18 -5.12 -34.91
C ALA A 298 -30.52 -4.30 -33.78
N SER A 299 -31.10 -3.15 -33.41
CA SER A 299 -30.59 -2.32 -32.31
C SER A 299 -30.73 -3.00 -30.95
N VAL A 300 -31.83 -3.73 -30.73
CA VAL A 300 -32.07 -4.51 -29.50
C VAL A 300 -31.15 -5.74 -29.46
N ASP A 301 -30.98 -6.43 -30.58
CA ASP A 301 -30.09 -7.58 -30.70
C ASP A 301 -28.61 -7.19 -30.50
N GLU A 302 -28.19 -6.03 -31.01
CA GLU A 302 -26.85 -5.48 -30.80
C GLU A 302 -26.62 -5.14 -29.32
N HIS A 303 -27.59 -4.48 -28.67
CA HIS A 303 -27.54 -4.20 -27.22
C HIS A 303 -27.39 -5.47 -26.38
N GLY A 304 -28.10 -6.54 -26.74
CA GLY A 304 -27.96 -7.84 -26.07
C GLY A 304 -26.57 -8.47 -26.21
N ARG A 305 -25.81 -8.11 -27.25
CA ARG A 305 -24.43 -8.55 -27.48
C ARG A 305 -23.38 -7.60 -26.89
N GLU A 306 -23.70 -6.32 -26.68
CA GLU A 306 -22.86 -5.29 -26.04
C GLU A 306 -22.76 -5.45 -24.49
N SER A 307 -22.76 -6.68 -23.98
CA SER A 307 -22.45 -6.97 -22.57
C SER A 307 -20.94 -7.01 -22.26
N ASP A 308 -20.09 -6.56 -23.20
CA ASP A 308 -18.66 -6.41 -22.91
C ASP A 308 -18.45 -5.32 -21.88
N GLU A 309 -17.96 -5.73 -20.71
CA GLU A 309 -17.55 -4.88 -19.61
C GLU A 309 -16.70 -3.68 -20.06
N THR A 310 -15.83 -3.86 -21.06
CA THR A 310 -15.01 -2.75 -21.58
C THR A 310 -15.87 -1.63 -22.16
N GLU A 311 -16.88 -1.98 -22.97
CA GLU A 311 -17.77 -1.01 -23.61
C GLU A 311 -18.77 -0.44 -22.61
N MET A 312 -19.25 -1.23 -21.64
CA MET A 312 -20.08 -0.72 -20.54
C MET A 312 -19.33 0.30 -19.69
N LEU A 313 -18.08 -0.01 -19.30
CA LEU A 313 -17.23 0.90 -18.54
C LEU A 313 -16.95 2.18 -19.33
N LYS A 314 -16.50 2.05 -20.59
CA LYS A 314 -16.33 3.19 -21.50
C LYS A 314 -17.61 4.00 -21.63
N GLY A 315 -18.77 3.33 -21.59
CA GLY A 315 -20.08 3.96 -21.63
C GLY A 315 -20.33 4.88 -20.44
N VAL A 316 -20.09 4.37 -19.23
CA VAL A 316 -20.17 5.16 -17.98
C VAL A 316 -19.20 6.33 -18.00
N LEU A 317 -17.97 6.13 -18.47
CA LEU A 317 -16.97 7.21 -18.53
C LEU A 317 -17.40 8.31 -19.48
N LEU A 318 -17.88 7.96 -20.68
CA LEU A 318 -18.39 8.93 -21.66
C LEU A 318 -19.61 9.70 -21.16
N GLU A 319 -20.45 9.08 -20.33
CA GLU A 319 -21.68 9.71 -19.81
C GLU A 319 -21.38 10.72 -18.70
N PHE A 320 -20.44 10.40 -17.79
CA PHE A 320 -20.31 11.13 -16.54
C PHE A 320 -18.96 11.85 -16.33
N VAL A 321 -17.97 11.65 -17.21
CA VAL A 321 -16.63 12.20 -17.05
C VAL A 321 -16.30 13.16 -18.19
N ASP A 322 -15.96 14.39 -17.84
CA ASP A 322 -15.43 15.36 -18.81
C ASP A 322 -14.02 14.95 -19.25
N GLU A 323 -13.82 14.87 -20.58
CA GLU A 323 -12.54 14.46 -21.16
C GLU A 323 -11.42 15.46 -20.83
N GLY A 324 -11.72 16.76 -20.80
CA GLY A 324 -10.74 17.80 -20.48
C GLY A 324 -10.25 17.73 -19.04
N ASP A 325 -11.16 17.51 -18.09
CA ASP A 325 -10.83 17.27 -16.68
C ASP A 325 -9.93 16.04 -16.51
N LEU A 326 -10.24 14.95 -17.22
CA LEU A 326 -9.47 13.71 -17.18
C LEU A 326 -8.05 13.90 -17.75
N LEU A 327 -7.90 14.61 -18.87
CA LEU A 327 -6.59 14.94 -19.43
C LEU A 327 -5.75 15.75 -18.44
N ARG A 328 -6.33 16.81 -17.87
CA ARG A 328 -5.67 17.62 -16.83
C ARG A 328 -5.29 16.80 -15.60
N PHE A 329 -6.14 15.85 -15.21
CA PHE A 329 -5.86 14.93 -14.11
C PHE A 329 -4.60 14.12 -14.40
N ILE A 330 -4.52 13.50 -15.59
CA ILE A 330 -3.38 12.64 -15.96
C ILE A 330 -2.10 13.47 -16.04
N GLU A 331 -2.13 14.63 -16.70
CA GLU A 331 -0.97 15.52 -16.82
C GLU A 331 -0.41 15.92 -15.44
N LYS A 332 -1.27 16.39 -14.53
CA LYS A 332 -0.86 16.79 -13.17
C LYS A 332 -0.45 15.60 -12.29
N TYR A 333 -0.99 14.40 -12.55
CA TYR A 333 -0.50 13.19 -11.88
C TYR A 333 0.91 12.83 -12.35
N GLU A 334 1.16 12.88 -13.66
CA GLU A 334 2.41 12.45 -14.27
C GLU A 334 3.55 13.47 -14.23
N ASP A 335 3.28 14.75 -13.90
CA ASP A 335 4.29 15.79 -13.66
C ASP A 335 5.27 15.45 -12.51
N ARG A 336 4.99 14.40 -11.74
CA ARG A 336 5.82 13.98 -10.61
C ARG A 336 6.97 13.05 -11.03
N PRO A 337 8.05 12.97 -10.25
CA PRO A 337 9.06 11.94 -10.44
C PRO A 337 8.45 10.54 -10.28
N ALA A 338 8.79 9.61 -11.18
CA ALA A 338 8.36 8.20 -11.14
C ALA A 338 6.84 7.94 -11.25
N SER A 339 6.03 8.86 -11.79
CA SER A 339 4.57 8.71 -11.95
C SER A 339 4.08 8.43 -13.37
N LYS A 340 4.97 8.25 -14.35
CA LYS A 340 4.62 8.02 -15.76
C LYS A 340 4.05 6.62 -16.04
N ILE A 341 2.96 6.23 -15.37
CA ILE A 341 2.34 4.91 -15.52
C ILE A 341 1.24 4.88 -16.58
N TYR A 342 0.76 6.05 -17.00
CA TYR A 342 -0.36 6.21 -17.92
C TYR A 342 0.13 6.43 -19.35
N THR A 343 1.17 7.25 -19.54
CA THR A 343 1.73 7.57 -20.87
C THR A 343 2.89 6.70 -21.32
N GLU A 344 3.40 5.83 -20.45
CA GLU A 344 4.40 4.81 -20.79
C GLU A 344 3.81 3.41 -20.70
N LYS A 345 4.43 2.46 -21.43
CA LYS A 345 4.04 1.06 -21.35
C LYS A 345 4.42 0.56 -19.97
N THR A 346 3.50 -0.13 -19.29
CA THR A 346 3.75 -0.66 -17.95
C THR A 346 3.26 -2.09 -17.84
N THR A 347 3.65 -2.77 -16.77
CA THR A 347 3.18 -4.11 -16.43
C THR A 347 2.44 -4.05 -15.10
N CYS A 348 1.32 -4.76 -15.01
CA CYS A 348 0.55 -4.88 -13.78
C CYS A 348 0.15 -6.35 -13.62
N PHE A 349 0.70 -7.00 -12.60
CA PHE A 349 0.44 -8.41 -12.29
C PHE A 349 0.61 -9.35 -13.51
N GLY A 350 1.74 -9.23 -14.23
CA GLY A 350 1.99 -10.02 -15.43
C GLY A 350 1.23 -9.63 -16.70
N TYR A 351 0.34 -8.63 -16.63
CA TYR A 351 -0.34 -8.08 -17.79
C TYR A 351 0.37 -6.85 -18.31
N GLU A 352 0.70 -6.84 -19.61
CA GLU A 352 1.15 -5.63 -20.28
C GLU A 352 -0.01 -4.66 -20.43
N ILE A 353 0.19 -3.44 -19.94
CA ILE A 353 -0.73 -2.33 -20.12
C ILE A 353 -0.12 -1.37 -21.13
N ASP A 354 -0.84 -1.20 -22.25
CA ASP A 354 -0.46 -0.30 -23.32
C ASP A 354 -0.40 1.15 -22.83
N LYS A 355 0.53 1.93 -23.39
CA LYS A 355 0.58 3.37 -23.17
C LYS A 355 -0.69 4.04 -23.67
N MET A 356 -1.15 5.06 -22.95
CA MET A 356 -2.27 5.89 -23.38
C MET A 356 -1.77 7.09 -24.17
N ASN A 357 -2.43 7.38 -25.29
CA ASN A 357 -2.18 8.60 -26.05
C ASN A 357 -3.15 9.68 -25.54
N LEU A 358 -2.62 10.80 -25.05
CA LEU A 358 -3.40 11.91 -24.51
C LEU A 358 -4.06 12.77 -25.60
N LYS A 359 -4.48 12.15 -26.71
CA LYS A 359 -5.22 12.82 -27.77
C LYS A 359 -6.71 12.84 -27.45
N ALA A 360 -7.31 14.01 -27.57
CA ALA A 360 -8.75 14.20 -27.44
C ALA A 360 -9.53 13.27 -28.40
N GLY A 361 -10.67 12.77 -27.94
CA GLY A 361 -11.59 11.88 -28.64
C GLY A 361 -11.31 10.38 -28.46
N HIS A 362 -10.19 9.98 -27.85
CA HIS A 362 -9.77 8.57 -27.83
C HIS A 362 -9.31 8.05 -26.46
N ILE A 363 -9.47 8.80 -25.37
CA ILE A 363 -8.89 8.45 -24.07
C ILE A 363 -9.69 7.39 -23.29
N PHE A 364 -11.01 7.36 -23.42
CA PHE A 364 -11.87 6.50 -22.60
C PHE A 364 -11.73 5.01 -22.89
N GLY A 365 -11.51 4.62 -24.15
CA GLY A 365 -11.31 3.22 -24.54
C GLY A 365 -10.08 2.59 -23.87
N PRO A 366 -8.88 3.19 -24.03
CA PRO A 366 -7.67 2.74 -23.33
C PRO A 366 -7.82 2.69 -21.80
N ILE A 367 -8.46 3.67 -21.18
CA ILE A 367 -8.71 3.67 -19.72
C ILE A 367 -9.64 2.52 -19.32
N ALA A 368 -10.74 2.31 -20.04
CA ALA A 368 -11.66 1.21 -19.75
C ALA A 368 -10.95 -0.15 -19.86
N LYS A 369 -10.15 -0.34 -20.92
CA LYS A 369 -9.31 -1.55 -21.11
C LYS A 369 -8.31 -1.74 -19.96
N ARG A 370 -7.63 -0.66 -19.52
CA ARG A 370 -6.70 -0.69 -18.39
C ARG A 370 -7.40 -1.12 -17.10
N ILE A 371 -8.50 -0.47 -16.74
CA ILE A 371 -9.25 -0.75 -15.50
C ILE A 371 -9.76 -2.20 -15.50
N LYS A 372 -10.37 -2.65 -16.60
CA LYS A 372 -10.82 -4.05 -16.75
C LYS A 372 -9.66 -5.04 -16.62
N THR A 373 -8.51 -4.74 -17.21
CA THR A 373 -7.33 -5.61 -17.14
C THR A 373 -6.85 -5.76 -15.70
N ILE A 374 -6.73 -4.66 -14.97
CA ILE A 374 -6.36 -4.67 -13.55
C ILE A 374 -7.41 -5.40 -12.72
N ARG A 375 -8.70 -5.07 -12.88
CA ARG A 375 -9.80 -5.74 -12.16
C ARG A 375 -9.79 -7.25 -12.39
N ASN A 376 -9.59 -7.70 -13.63
CA ASN A 376 -9.54 -9.12 -13.95
C ASN A 376 -8.33 -9.80 -13.29
N ALA A 377 -7.17 -9.15 -13.29
CA ALA A 377 -5.99 -9.67 -12.59
C ALA A 377 -6.20 -9.80 -11.08
N LEU A 378 -6.99 -8.91 -10.47
CA LEU A 378 -7.31 -8.93 -9.05
C LEU A 378 -8.36 -9.99 -8.67
N VAL A 379 -9.37 -10.21 -9.53
CA VAL A 379 -10.52 -11.07 -9.23
C VAL A 379 -10.34 -12.50 -9.74
N HIS A 380 -9.70 -12.67 -10.90
CA HIS A 380 -9.51 -13.98 -11.50
C HIS A 380 -8.12 -14.51 -11.19
N SER A 381 -8.06 -15.52 -10.32
CA SER A 381 -6.87 -16.34 -10.17
C SER A 381 -6.80 -17.34 -11.32
N SER A 382 -6.11 -17.02 -12.43
CA SER A 382 -5.84 -18.01 -13.47
C SER A 382 -4.86 -19.08 -12.98
N ASP A 383 -5.16 -20.33 -13.33
CA ASP A 383 -4.45 -21.55 -12.89
C ASP A 383 -2.98 -21.57 -13.39
N ARG A 384 -2.12 -22.41 -12.80
CA ARG A 384 -0.65 -22.48 -13.04
C ARG A 384 -0.35 -22.77 -14.51
N TYR A 385 -1.32 -23.28 -15.24
CA TYR A 385 -1.24 -23.65 -16.64
C TYR A 385 -1.12 -22.44 -17.60
N GLU A 386 -1.59 -21.24 -17.25
CA GLU A 386 -1.53 -20.06 -18.16
C GLU A 386 -0.20 -19.29 -18.15
N ARG A 387 0.77 -19.66 -17.28
CA ARG A 387 2.14 -19.08 -17.20
C ARG A 387 2.23 -17.55 -17.06
N LYS A 388 1.15 -16.84 -16.74
CA LYS A 388 1.19 -15.40 -16.40
C LYS A 388 1.42 -15.21 -14.90
N GLU A 389 2.13 -14.13 -14.53
CA GLU A 389 2.24 -13.74 -13.11
C GLU A 389 0.83 -13.51 -12.54
N ARG A 390 0.63 -13.91 -11.29
CA ARG A 390 -0.66 -13.78 -10.60
C ARG A 390 -0.66 -12.57 -9.70
N TYR A 391 -1.83 -11.99 -9.48
CA TYR A 391 -2.02 -11.21 -8.27
C TYR A 391 -1.87 -12.13 -7.05
N VAL A 392 -0.81 -11.92 -6.29
CA VAL A 392 -0.62 -12.51 -4.96
C VAL A 392 -0.65 -11.36 -3.96
N PRO A 393 -1.56 -11.37 -2.98
CA PRO A 393 -1.59 -10.34 -1.95
C PRO A 393 -0.21 -10.18 -1.29
N GLY A 394 0.27 -8.95 -1.21
CA GLY A 394 1.60 -8.66 -0.67
C GLY A 394 1.97 -7.19 -0.85
N GLU A 395 3.12 -6.81 -0.30
CA GLU A 395 3.60 -5.43 -0.30
C GLU A 395 3.81 -4.88 -1.72
N GLU A 396 4.49 -5.63 -2.58
CA GLU A 396 4.78 -5.21 -3.95
C GLU A 396 3.47 -5.07 -4.75
N ALA A 397 2.56 -6.02 -4.59
CA ALA A 397 1.27 -5.96 -5.25
C ALA A 397 0.44 -4.76 -4.79
N SER A 398 0.48 -4.45 -3.48
CA SER A 398 -0.14 -3.25 -2.93
C SER A 398 0.48 -1.98 -3.48
N ARG A 399 1.81 -1.92 -3.66
CA ARG A 399 2.52 -0.76 -4.22
C ARG A 399 2.13 -0.48 -5.66
N VAL A 400 2.11 -1.52 -6.50
CA VAL A 400 1.66 -1.41 -7.90
C VAL A 400 0.24 -0.87 -7.94
N LEU A 401 -0.66 -1.44 -7.12
CA LEU A 401 -2.06 -1.05 -7.12
C LEU A 401 -2.30 0.36 -6.58
N MET A 402 -1.53 0.80 -5.57
CA MET A 402 -1.62 2.16 -5.00
C MET A 402 -1.41 3.25 -6.06
N ARG A 403 -0.60 2.99 -7.09
CA ARG A 403 -0.38 3.94 -8.19
C ARG A 403 -1.58 4.07 -9.13
N GLU A 404 -2.48 3.09 -9.17
CA GLU A 404 -3.71 3.10 -9.99
C GLU A 404 -4.89 3.76 -9.27
N LEU A 405 -4.90 3.74 -7.93
CA LEU A 405 -6.01 4.25 -7.12
C LEU A 405 -6.40 5.71 -7.40
N PRO A 406 -5.46 6.65 -7.64
CA PRO A 406 -5.82 8.04 -7.89
C PRO A 406 -6.74 8.22 -9.11
N LEU A 407 -6.47 7.51 -10.21
CA LEU A 407 -7.31 7.57 -11.41
C LEU A 407 -8.71 7.01 -11.11
N LEU A 408 -8.78 5.82 -10.53
CA LEU A 408 -10.06 5.17 -10.26
C LEU A 408 -10.92 5.97 -9.28
N ARG A 409 -10.28 6.56 -8.27
CA ARG A 409 -10.90 7.50 -7.33
C ARG A 409 -11.47 8.72 -8.06
N PHE A 410 -10.68 9.37 -8.91
CA PHE A 410 -11.12 10.55 -9.67
C PHE A 410 -12.34 10.23 -10.53
N LEU A 411 -12.33 9.10 -11.24
CA LEU A 411 -13.46 8.68 -12.06
C LEU A 411 -14.71 8.40 -11.19
N ALA A 412 -14.54 7.71 -10.07
CA ALA A 412 -15.64 7.46 -9.13
C ALA A 412 -16.24 8.75 -8.55
N GLU A 413 -15.39 9.73 -8.19
CA GLU A 413 -15.84 11.04 -7.71
C GLU A 413 -16.65 11.79 -8.78
N LYS A 414 -16.20 11.78 -10.05
CA LYS A 414 -16.94 12.40 -11.17
C LYS A 414 -18.29 11.73 -11.39
N VAL A 415 -18.35 10.40 -11.35
CA VAL A 415 -19.61 9.64 -11.47
C VAL A 415 -20.58 9.97 -10.33
N ILE A 416 -20.11 9.98 -9.07
CA ILE A 416 -20.96 10.32 -7.90
C ILE A 416 -21.51 11.75 -8.02
N ILE A 417 -20.69 12.70 -8.45
CA ILE A 417 -21.10 14.10 -8.59
C ILE A 417 -22.11 14.26 -9.73
N ALA A 418 -21.86 13.64 -10.89
CA ALA A 418 -22.71 13.74 -12.07
C ALA A 418 -24.09 13.09 -11.88
N THR A 419 -24.18 12.08 -11.01
CA THR A 419 -25.42 11.34 -10.72
C THR A 419 -26.21 11.91 -9.54
N ALA A 420 -25.74 12.99 -8.93
CA ALA A 420 -26.41 13.62 -7.81
C ALA A 420 -27.70 14.34 -8.24
N ARG A 421 -28.74 14.25 -7.41
CA ARG A 421 -30.05 14.89 -7.68
C ARG A 421 -30.29 16.09 -6.76
N ILE A 422 -31.07 17.05 -7.23
CA ILE A 422 -31.52 18.18 -6.39
C ILE A 422 -32.50 17.63 -5.34
N GLY A 423 -32.27 18.04 -4.09
CA GLY A 423 -33.04 17.63 -2.91
C GLY A 423 -34.41 18.29 -2.80
#